data_AF-A0A7H0HBQ1-F1
#
_entry.id   AF-A0A7H0HBQ1-F1
#
_cell.length_a   1.000
_cell.length_b   1.000
_cell.length_c   1.000
_cell.angle_alpha   90.00
_cell.angle_beta   90.00
_cell.angle_gamma   90.00
#
_symmetry.space_group_name_H-M   'P 1'
#
loop_
_entity.id
_entity.type
_entity.pdbx_description
1 polymer ?
#
loop_
_entity_poly.entity_id
_entity_poly.type
_entity_poly.pdbx_seq_one_letter_code
_entity_poly.pdbx_strand_id
1 'polypeptide(L)' 'MHDLVPKRPAKLSAQASVLLLGGEPIDEPVVDHGPCVMNSQADIAQAIQDFHGGRFGRMAP' A
#
# COMPACT_ATOMS: atom_id res chain seq x y z
N MET A 1 14.73 7.32 -9.66
CA MET A 1 15.00 7.39 -8.21
C MET A 1 14.86 8.85 -7.82
N HIS A 2 13.64 9.28 -7.47
CA HIS A 2 13.41 10.67 -7.06
C HIS A 2 13.94 10.81 -5.64
N ASP A 3 15.00 11.60 -5.47
CA ASP A 3 15.53 11.93 -4.15
C ASP A 3 14.42 12.49 -3.27
N LEU A 4 14.23 11.85 -2.12
CA LEU A 4 13.38 12.33 -1.05
C LEU A 4 14.11 13.51 -0.39
N VAL A 5 14.11 14.68 -1.04
CA VAL A 5 14.64 15.90 -0.44
C VAL A 5 13.78 16.19 0.80
N PRO A 6 14.33 16.14 2.03
CA PRO A 6 13.54 16.37 3.22
C PRO A 6 13.01 17.80 3.17
N LYS A 7 11.70 17.94 3.02
CA LYS A 7 11.03 19.23 3.15
C LYS A 7 11.27 19.72 4.59
N ARG A 8 11.73 20.97 4.75
CA ARG A 8 11.89 21.59 6.07
C ARG A 8 10.59 21.41 6.86
N PRO A 9 10.65 20.96 8.14
CA PRO A 9 9.45 20.79 8.92
C PRO A 9 8.75 22.14 9.04
N ALA A 10 7.48 22.17 8.61
CA ALA A 10 6.62 23.33 8.78
C ALA A 10 6.44 23.58 10.29
N LYS A 11 6.49 24.85 10.70
CA LYS A 11 6.28 25.24 12.09
C LYS A 11 4.82 24.97 12.44
N LEU A 12 4.57 24.05 13.37
CA LEU A 12 3.22 23.78 13.88
C LEU A 12 2.80 24.91 14.82
N SER A 13 1.74 25.64 14.46
CA SER A 13 1.23 26.79 15.24
C SER A 13 0.11 26.41 16.21
N ALA A 14 -0.30 25.14 16.25
CA ALA A 14 -1.37 24.61 17.08
C ALA A 14 -1.04 23.16 17.50
N GLN A 15 -1.83 22.58 18.42
CA GLN A 15 -1.70 21.17 18.79
C GLN A 15 -1.99 20.28 17.59
N ALA A 16 -1.08 19.35 17.28
CA ALA A 16 -1.16 18.46 16.13
C ALA A 16 -0.77 17.03 16.54
N SER A 17 -1.43 16.05 15.92
CA SER A 17 -1.02 14.65 15.95
C SER A 17 -0.25 14.35 14.66
N VAL A 18 0.96 13.80 14.79
CA VAL A 18 1.86 13.53 13.66
C VAL A 18 2.21 12.05 13.64
N LEU A 19 2.19 11.44 12.46
CA LEU A 19 2.66 10.08 12.20
C LEU A 19 3.83 10.13 11.21
N LEU A 20 4.99 9.65 11.62
CA LEU A 20 6.16 9.49 10.77
C LEU A 20 6.37 7.99 10.52
N LEU A 21 6.30 7.59 9.24
CA LEU A 21 6.54 6.22 8.80
C LEU A 21 7.75 6.21 7.86
N GLY A 22 8.62 5.23 8.03
CA GLY A 22 9.77 4.98 7.17
C GLY A 22 10.03 3.49 7.06
N GLY A 23 10.72 3.08 6.00
CA GLY A 23 11.06 1.70 5.73
C GLY A 23 12.10 1.61 4.61
N GLU A 24 12.79 0.49 4.55
CA GLU A 24 13.66 0.15 3.42
C GLU A 24 12.80 -0.07 2.16
N PRO A 25 13.25 0.40 0.98
CA PRO A 25 12.58 0.07 -0.28
C PRO A 25 12.50 -1.46 -0.47
N ILE A 26 11.35 -1.95 -0.89
CA ILE A 26 11.14 -3.38 -1.13
C ILE A 26 11.83 -3.89 -2.41
N ASP A 27 12.22 -2.99 -3.31
CA ASP A 27 12.92 -3.26 -4.58
C ASP A 27 12.28 -4.35 -5.46
N GLU A 28 10.98 -4.54 -5.34
CA GLU A 28 10.18 -5.46 -6.15
C GLU A 28 9.19 -4.71 -7.06
N PRO A 29 8.77 -5.30 -8.20
CA PRO A 29 7.70 -4.74 -8.99
C PRO A 29 6.42 -4.62 -8.15
N VAL A 30 5.74 -3.48 -8.30
CA VAL A 30 4.44 -3.22 -7.68
C VAL A 30 3.42 -3.03 -8.79
N VAL A 31 2.39 -3.85 -8.76
CA VAL A 31 1.23 -3.80 -9.67
C VAL A 31 -0.02 -3.73 -8.81
N ASP A 32 -0.83 -2.69 -8.99
CA ASP A 32 -2.05 -2.46 -8.23
C ASP A 32 -3.31 -2.54 -9.10
N HIS A 33 -4.37 -3.12 -8.53
CA HIS A 33 -5.72 -3.09 -9.09
C HIS A 33 -6.77 -3.10 -7.98
N GLY A 34 -7.23 -1.91 -7.59
CA GLY A 34 -8.25 -1.74 -6.55
C GLY A 34 -7.78 -2.30 -5.19
N PRO A 35 -8.46 -3.31 -4.60
CA PRO A 35 -8.10 -3.85 -3.29
C PRO A 35 -6.89 -4.80 -3.32
N CYS A 36 -6.33 -5.09 -4.51
CA CYS A 36 -5.24 -6.05 -4.68
C CYS A 36 -3.95 -5.37 -5.14
N VAL A 37 -2.84 -5.69 -4.49
CA VAL A 37 -1.47 -5.28 -4.87
C VAL A 37 -0.60 -6.53 -4.93
N MET A 38 0.06 -6.77 -6.06
CA MET A 38 0.91 -7.94 -6.33
C MET A 38 2.15 -7.56 -7.14
N ASN A 39 3.03 -8.52 -7.44
CA ASN A 39 4.24 -8.28 -8.25
C ASN A 39 4.03 -8.41 -9.77
N SER A 40 2.92 -8.99 -10.24
CA SER A 40 2.64 -9.16 -11.67
C SER A 40 1.15 -9.06 -12.03
N GLN A 41 0.86 -8.82 -13.33
CA GLN A 41 -0.52 -8.78 -13.82
C GLN A 41 -1.23 -10.14 -13.75
N ALA A 42 -0.48 -11.24 -13.86
CA ALA A 42 -1.02 -12.59 -13.72
C ALA A 42 -1.50 -12.84 -12.28
N ASP A 43 -0.74 -12.37 -11.28
CA ASP A 43 -1.10 -12.49 -9.87
C ASP A 43 -2.33 -11.65 -9.53
N ILE A 44 -2.46 -10.46 -10.13
CA ILE A 44 -3.69 -9.65 -10.02
C ILE A 44 -4.89 -10.41 -10.57
N ALA A 45 -4.78 -11.01 -11.76
CA ALA A 45 -5.88 -11.77 -12.36
C ALA A 45 -6.30 -12.95 -11.47
N GLN A 46 -5.34 -13.67 -10.88
CA GLN A 46 -5.60 -14.76 -9.95
C GLN A 46 -6.27 -14.26 -8.65
N ALA A 47 -5.77 -13.17 -8.05
CA ALA A 47 -6.32 -12.60 -6.82
C ALA A 47 -7.78 -12.15 -6.98
N ILE A 48 -8.11 -11.56 -8.13
CA ILE A 48 -9.49 -11.17 -8.47
C ILE A 48 -10.37 -12.41 -8.61
N GLN A 49 -9.89 -13.47 -9.26
CA GLN A 49 -10.63 -14.74 -9.34
C GLN A 49 -10.83 -15.39 -7.97
N ASP A 50 -9.83 -15.31 -7.09
CA ASP A 50 -9.93 -15.79 -5.70
C ASP A 50 -11.00 -15.01 -4.93
N PHE A 51 -11.07 -13.70 -5.15
CA PHE A 51 -12.01 -12.80 -4.49
C PHE A 51 -13.44 -13.11 -4.91
N HIS A 52 -13.68 -13.17 -6.22
CA HIS A 52 -14.99 -13.56 -6.77
C HIS A 52 -15.37 -15.00 -6.43
N GLY A 53 -14.38 -15.89 -6.29
CA GLY A 53 -14.57 -17.28 -5.88
C GLY A 53 -14.82 -17.48 -4.38
N GLY A 54 -14.83 -16.41 -3.57
CA GLY A 54 -15.06 -16.50 -2.13
C GLY A 54 -13.93 -17.21 -1.36
N ARG A 55 -12.70 -17.24 -1.90
CA ARG A 55 -11.56 -17.97 -1.33
C ARG A 55 -10.84 -17.22 -0.20
N PHE A 56 -11.22 -15.97 0.08
CA PHE A 56 -10.67 -15.14 1.16
C PHE A 56 -11.34 -15.36 2.53
N GLY A 57 -12.18 -16.39 2.65
CA GLY A 57 -12.96 -16.65 3.86
C GLY A 57 -14.20 -15.76 3.98
N ARG A 58 -15.00 -16.02 5.02
CA ARG A 58 -16.20 -15.24 5.35
C ARG A 58 -16.06 -14.75 6.78
N MET A 59 -16.32 -13.47 7.01
CA MET A 59 -16.46 -12.95 8.37
C MET A 59 -17.82 -13.43 8.91
N ALA A 60 -17.79 -14.19 10.01
CA ALA A 60 -18.98 -14.48 10.78
C ALA A 60 -19.39 -13.21 11.54
N PRO A 61 -20.70 -12.96 11.72
CA PRO A 61 -21.20 -11.80 12.46
C PRO A 61 -20.75 -11.79 13.94
#